data_AF-A0A8A4TXV6-F1
#
_entry.id   AF-A0A8A4TXV6-F1
#
_cell.length_a   1.000
_cell.length_b   1.000
_cell.length_c   1.000
_cell.angle_alpha   90.00
_cell.angle_beta   90.00
_cell.angle_gamma   90.00
#
_symmetry.space_group_name_H-M   'P 1'
#
loop_
_entity.id
_entity.type
_entity.pdbx_description
1 polymer ?
#
loop_
_entity_poly.entity_id
_entity_poly.type
_entity_poly.pdbx_seq_one_letter_code
_entity_poly.pdbx_strand_id
1 'polypeptide(L)'
;MNTKPTVVIDTREQLPYAFADERFNSVRRALPAGDYSLAGHETAVAVERKSLPDLVGTLIRGRDRFRRELHKLQTYERACVVVEGHLRDVLDGNYRSKVHPNAILGSVIAICVDHDIPIYFCSDREAARRFTETYLLRFFKKVCAT
;
A
#
# COMPACT_ATOMS: atom_id res chain seq x y z
N MET A 1 -30.05 0.84 -0.67
CA MET A 1 -29.22 1.91 -1.25
C MET A 1 -27.82 1.34 -1.42
N ASN A 2 -27.23 1.38 -2.61
CA ASN A 2 -25.87 0.89 -2.82
C ASN A 2 -24.91 1.96 -2.28
N THR A 3 -24.59 1.90 -0.99
CA THR A 3 -23.78 2.93 -0.33
C THR A 3 -22.37 2.89 -0.90
N LYS A 4 -21.96 4.02 -1.47
CA LYS A 4 -20.64 4.22 -2.06
C LYS A 4 -19.62 4.43 -0.94
N PRO A 5 -18.54 3.61 -0.83
CA PRO A 5 -17.53 3.80 0.21
C PRO A 5 -16.78 5.11 0.03
N THR A 6 -16.37 5.71 1.15
CA THR A 6 -15.50 6.91 1.15
C THR A 6 -14.06 6.49 1.41
N VAL A 7 -13.18 6.73 0.44
CA VAL A 7 -11.74 6.55 0.60
C VAL A 7 -11.17 7.72 1.38
N VAL A 8 -10.40 7.42 2.42
CA VAL A 8 -9.62 8.39 3.16
C VAL A 8 -8.21 8.37 2.60
N ILE A 9 -7.76 9.50 2.09
CA ILE A 9 -6.44 9.70 1.52
C ILE A 9 -5.59 10.43 2.56
N ASP A 10 -4.45 9.85 2.92
CA ASP A 10 -3.55 10.47 3.88
C ASP A 10 -3.12 11.87 3.42
N THR A 11 -3.02 12.83 4.34
CA THR A 11 -2.66 14.21 3.99
C THR A 11 -1.20 14.38 3.58
N ARG A 12 -0.32 13.44 3.94
CA ARG A 12 1.11 13.46 3.58
C ARG A 12 1.34 12.93 2.17
N GLU A 13 0.41 12.17 1.61
CA GLU A 13 0.51 11.61 0.26
C GLU A 13 0.46 12.71 -0.81
N GLN A 14 1.60 13.01 -1.43
CA GLN A 14 1.73 14.18 -2.32
C GLN A 14 1.10 13.96 -3.68
N LEU A 15 1.14 12.72 -4.18
CA LEU A 15 0.63 12.34 -5.49
C LEU A 15 -0.45 11.26 -5.35
N PRO A 16 -1.60 11.59 -4.75
CA PRO A 16 -2.64 10.62 -4.50
C PRO A 16 -3.24 10.08 -5.78
N TYR A 17 -3.76 8.86 -5.74
CA TYR A 17 -4.57 8.34 -6.82
C TYR A 17 -5.87 9.13 -7.01
N ALA A 18 -6.32 9.20 -8.26
CA ALA A 18 -7.67 9.65 -8.60
C ALA A 18 -8.64 8.45 -8.55
N PHE A 19 -9.40 8.34 -7.47
CA PHE A 19 -10.39 7.28 -7.32
C PHE A 19 -11.60 7.54 -8.21
N ALA A 20 -12.16 6.48 -8.82
CA ALA A 20 -13.31 6.62 -9.71
C ALA A 20 -14.55 7.14 -8.96
N ASP A 21 -15.01 8.35 -9.29
CA ASP A 21 -16.16 9.04 -8.66
C ASP A 21 -17.50 8.33 -8.86
N GLU A 22 -17.59 7.33 -9.73
CA GLU A 22 -18.77 6.48 -9.83
C GLU A 22 -18.82 5.42 -8.70
N ARG A 23 -17.66 5.10 -8.11
CA ARG A 23 -17.48 3.97 -7.17
C ARG A 23 -17.01 4.37 -5.78
N PHE A 24 -16.28 5.48 -5.64
CA PHE A 24 -15.76 5.97 -4.36
C PHE A 24 -16.02 7.46 -4.14
N ASN A 25 -16.39 7.83 -2.92
CA ASN A 25 -16.17 9.21 -2.47
C ASN A 25 -14.72 9.31 -1.97
N SER A 26 -14.17 10.52 -1.91
CA SER A 26 -12.80 10.72 -1.41
C SER A 26 -12.74 11.89 -0.43
N VAL A 27 -11.98 11.72 0.65
CA VAL A 27 -11.67 12.78 1.61
C VAL A 27 -10.19 12.74 1.97
N ARG A 28 -9.61 13.91 2.30
CA ARG A 28 -8.23 13.98 2.78
C ARG A 28 -8.19 14.14 4.29
N ARG A 29 -7.46 13.26 4.98
CA ARG A 29 -7.26 13.32 6.45
C ARG A 29 -6.00 12.55 6.82
N ALA A 30 -5.32 12.96 7.88
CA ALA A 30 -4.20 12.20 8.42
C ALA A 30 -4.65 10.80 8.88
N LEU A 31 -3.99 9.77 8.37
CA LEU A 31 -4.15 8.38 8.76
C LEU A 31 -3.08 7.99 9.79
N PRO A 32 -3.39 7.09 10.74
CA PRO A 32 -2.39 6.60 11.68
C PRO A 32 -1.24 5.83 10.99
N ALA A 33 -1.55 5.10 9.91
CA ALA A 33 -0.64 4.41 9.01
C ALA A 33 -1.29 4.16 7.63
N GLY A 34 -0.45 4.04 6.59
CA GLY A 34 -0.89 3.85 5.20
C GLY A 34 -1.29 5.14 4.50
N ASP A 35 -1.36 5.08 3.17
CA ASP A 35 -1.72 6.21 2.31
C ASP A 35 -3.22 6.26 2.00
N TYR A 36 -3.87 5.09 1.99
CA TYR A 36 -5.28 4.95 1.65
C TYR A 36 -6.00 4.02 2.62
N SER A 37 -7.19 4.43 3.04
CA SER A 37 -8.09 3.62 3.87
C SER A 37 -9.56 3.94 3.55
N LEU A 38 -10.50 3.42 4.33
CA LEU A 38 -11.93 3.70 4.24
C LEU A 38 -12.45 4.44 5.47
N ALA A 39 -13.37 5.37 5.26
CA ALA A 39 -14.01 6.10 6.35
C ALA A 39 -14.79 5.14 7.26
N GLY A 40 -14.59 5.23 8.57
CA GLY A 40 -15.12 4.30 9.58
C GLY A 40 -14.29 3.02 9.76
N HIS A 41 -13.25 2.81 8.96
CA HIS A 41 -12.38 1.64 8.99
C HIS A 41 -10.88 2.01 8.86
N GLU A 42 -10.53 3.21 9.32
CA GLU A 42 -9.21 3.85 9.14
C GLU A 42 -8.06 3.04 9.75
N THR A 43 -8.37 2.20 10.73
CA THR A 43 -7.43 1.28 11.40
C THR A 43 -7.76 -0.20 11.18
N ALA A 44 -8.68 -0.50 10.26
CA ALA A 44 -9.09 -1.87 9.94
C ALA A 44 -8.56 -2.30 8.56
N VAL A 45 -8.55 -1.39 7.59
CA VAL A 45 -7.99 -1.62 6.26
C VAL A 45 -7.04 -0.51 5.87
N ALA A 46 -5.89 -0.83 5.28
CA ALA A 46 -5.02 0.19 4.72
C ALA A 46 -4.21 -0.32 3.51
N VAL A 47 -3.88 0.61 2.62
CA VAL A 47 -2.91 0.41 1.54
C VAL A 47 -1.81 1.45 1.67
N GLU A 48 -0.58 0.97 1.82
CA GLU A 48 0.65 1.76 1.72
C GLU A 48 1.11 1.74 0.26
N ARG A 49 1.31 2.90 -0.36
CA ARG A 49 1.78 3.01 -1.74
C ARG A 49 3.26 3.34 -1.75
N LYS A 50 4.02 2.65 -2.60
CA LYS A 50 5.42 2.98 -2.86
C LYS A 50 5.73 2.95 -4.34
N SER A 51 6.57 3.87 -4.80
CA SER A 51 7.30 3.64 -6.04
C SER A 51 8.40 2.60 -5.82
N LEU A 52 8.86 1.92 -6.88
CA LEU A 52 10.00 1.01 -6.76
C LEU A 52 11.26 1.70 -6.18
N PRO A 53 11.66 2.91 -6.61
CA PRO A 53 12.76 3.64 -6.00
C PRO A 53 12.55 3.91 -4.50
N ASP A 54 11.34 4.29 -4.09
CA ASP A 54 11.02 4.56 -2.68
C ASP A 54 11.07 3.29 -1.84
N LEU A 55 10.59 2.16 -2.36
CA LEU A 55 10.72 0.86 -1.71
C LEU A 55 12.20 0.54 -1.48
N VAL A 56 13.02 0.59 -2.52
CA VAL A 56 14.47 0.30 -2.42
C VAL A 56 15.15 1.24 -1.43
N GLY A 57 14.88 2.55 -1.51
CA GLY A 57 15.43 3.54 -0.58
C GLY A 57 15.01 3.27 0.88
N THR A 58 13.75 2.88 1.07
CA THR A 58 13.19 2.54 2.38
C THR A 58 13.86 1.32 3.01
N LEU A 59 14.06 0.26 2.22
CA LEU A 59 14.67 -0.98 2.70
C LEU A 59 16.15 -0.80 3.09
N ILE A 60 16.85 0.14 2.45
CA ILE A 60 18.29 0.36 2.67
C ILE A 60 18.55 1.39 3.77
N ARG A 61 17.86 2.54 3.74
CA ARG A 61 18.16 3.69 4.62
C ARG A 61 17.01 4.07 5.54
N GLY A 62 15.77 3.79 5.13
CA GLY A 62 14.55 4.20 5.84
C GLY A 62 14.00 3.16 6.82
N ARG A 63 14.80 2.13 7.17
CA ARG A 63 14.29 0.90 7.80
C ARG A 63 13.56 1.15 9.11
N ASP A 64 14.01 2.07 9.96
CA ASP A 64 13.39 2.31 11.27
C ASP A 64 12.07 3.09 11.18
N ARG A 65 11.98 4.07 10.27
CA ARG A 65 10.71 4.76 10.00
C ARG A 65 9.69 3.79 9.45
N PHE A 66 10.09 2.99 8.46
CA PHE A 66 9.19 2.04 7.84
C PHE A 66 8.82 0.89 8.75
N ARG A 67 9.72 0.42 9.62
CA ARG A 67 9.37 -0.52 10.69
C ARG A 67 8.25 0.03 11.56
N ARG A 68 8.32 1.28 12.02
CA ARG A 68 7.25 1.87 12.83
C ARG A 68 5.90 1.89 12.12
N GLU A 69 5.92 2.12 10.80
CA GLU A 69 4.74 2.08 9.96
C GLU A 69 4.21 0.65 9.79
N LEU A 70 5.08 -0.30 9.48
CA LEU A 70 4.76 -1.73 9.42
C LEU A 70 4.12 -2.20 10.73
N HIS A 71 4.70 -1.89 11.90
CA HIS A 71 4.15 -2.30 13.20
C HIS A 71 2.71 -1.80 13.42
N LYS A 72 2.36 -0.63 12.91
CA LYS A 72 0.97 -0.13 12.95
C LYS A 72 0.09 -0.87 11.95
N LEU A 73 0.56 -1.06 10.72
CA LEU A 73 -0.17 -1.79 9.69
C LEU A 73 -0.45 -3.25 10.10
N GLN A 74 0.44 -3.87 10.86
CA GLN A 74 0.28 -5.23 11.40
C GLN A 74 -0.91 -5.36 12.35
N THR A 75 -1.37 -4.27 12.98
CA THR A 75 -2.54 -4.31 13.87
C THR A 75 -3.86 -4.20 13.11
N TYR A 76 -3.83 -3.99 11.79
CA TYR A 76 -5.03 -3.79 10.99
C TYR A 76 -5.54 -5.14 10.52
N GLU A 77 -6.85 -5.29 10.35
CA GLU A 77 -7.42 -6.55 9.84
C GLU A 77 -6.86 -6.86 8.44
N ARG A 78 -6.72 -5.84 7.60
CA ARG A 78 -6.25 -5.98 6.22
C ARG A 78 -5.33 -4.82 5.82
N ALA A 79 -4.03 -5.05 5.86
CA ALA A 79 -3.05 -4.11 5.33
C ALA A 79 -2.24 -4.72 4.18
N CYS A 80 -1.80 -3.89 3.23
CA CYS A 80 -0.82 -4.29 2.22
C CYS A 80 0.02 -3.11 1.75
N VAL A 81 1.16 -3.43 1.13
CA VAL A 81 1.95 -2.46 0.36
C VAL A 81 1.69 -2.72 -1.12
N VAL A 82 1.41 -1.66 -1.86
CA VAL A 82 1.30 -1.67 -3.32
C VAL A 82 2.50 -0.91 -3.90
N VAL A 83 3.23 -1.58 -4.79
CA VAL A 83 4.43 -1.05 -5.42
C VAL A 83 4.14 -0.73 -6.88
N GLU A 84 4.36 0.53 -7.26
CA GLU A 84 4.42 0.97 -8.65
C GLU A 84 5.77 0.55 -9.25
N GLY A 85 5.81 -0.67 -9.77
CA GLY A 85 6.98 -1.26 -10.42
C GLY A 85 6.82 -2.76 -10.65
N HIS A 86 7.71 -3.36 -11.43
CA HIS A 86 7.71 -4.80 -11.64
C HIS A 86 8.61 -5.50 -10.63
N LEU A 87 8.21 -6.69 -10.17
CA LEU A 87 9.11 -7.57 -9.42
C LEU A 87 10.35 -7.92 -10.28
N ARG A 88 10.18 -8.03 -11.60
CA ARG A 88 11.28 -8.29 -12.52
C ARG A 88 12.38 -7.23 -12.44
N ASP A 89 12.01 -5.97 -12.25
CA ASP A 89 12.99 -4.89 -12.09
C ASP A 89 13.83 -5.08 -10.83
N VAL A 90 13.24 -5.63 -9.75
CA VAL A 90 14.00 -6.01 -8.55
C VAL A 90 14.96 -7.15 -8.87
N LEU A 91 14.48 -8.21 -9.52
CA LEU A 91 15.28 -9.41 -9.79
C LEU A 91 16.47 -9.12 -10.72
N ASP A 92 16.27 -8.24 -11.70
CA ASP A 92 17.30 -7.86 -12.67
C ASP A 92 18.21 -6.73 -12.18
N GLY A 93 17.90 -6.12 -11.04
CA GLY A 93 18.66 -4.97 -10.53
C GLY A 93 18.38 -3.66 -11.28
N ASN A 94 17.24 -3.55 -11.97
CA ASN A 94 16.81 -2.36 -12.71
C ASN A 94 16.25 -1.26 -11.79
N TYR A 95 17.06 -0.82 -10.82
CA TYR A 95 16.72 0.26 -9.90
C TYR A 95 17.95 1.09 -9.53
N ARG A 96 17.73 2.29 -8.99
CA ARG A 96 18.81 3.25 -8.69
C ARG A 96 19.49 2.95 -7.34
N SER A 97 20.16 1.81 -7.22
CA SER A 97 20.94 1.43 -6.03
C SER A 97 22.02 0.39 -6.37
N LYS A 98 23.09 0.34 -5.56
CA LYS A 98 24.14 -0.69 -5.64
C LYS A 98 23.82 -1.94 -4.82
N VAL A 99 22.67 -1.97 -4.13
CA VAL A 99 22.29 -3.11 -3.30
C VAL A 99 21.90 -4.28 -4.19
N HIS A 100 22.40 -5.46 -3.84
CA HIS A 100 22.19 -6.68 -4.59
C HIS A 100 20.70 -7.08 -4.64
N PRO A 101 20.16 -7.52 -5.79
CA PRO A 101 18.77 -7.97 -5.94
C PRO A 101 18.27 -8.90 -4.83
N ASN A 102 19.04 -9.93 -4.49
CA ASN A 102 18.69 -10.88 -3.42
C ASN A 102 18.48 -10.23 -2.04
N ALA A 103 19.17 -9.13 -1.72
CA ALA A 103 18.96 -8.43 -0.45
C ALA A 103 17.63 -7.67 -0.43
N ILE A 104 17.25 -7.08 -1.56
CA ILE A 104 15.94 -6.43 -1.72
C ILE A 104 14.83 -7.48 -1.67
N LEU A 105 14.97 -8.56 -2.45
CA LEU A 105 14.00 -9.66 -2.46
C LEU A 105 13.85 -10.28 -1.07
N GLY A 106 14.94 -10.60 -0.38
CA GLY A 106 14.90 -11.15 0.96
C GLY A 106 14.17 -10.23 1.96
N SER A 107 14.35 -8.92 1.83
CA SER A 107 13.64 -7.95 2.67
C SER A 107 12.14 -7.87 2.34
N VAL A 108 11.76 -7.94 1.05
CA VAL A 108 10.37 -8.01 0.61
C VAL A 108 9.69 -9.26 1.15
N ILE A 109 10.33 -10.41 1.05
CA ILE A 109 9.80 -11.68 1.56
C ILE A 109 9.70 -11.67 3.08
N ALA A 110 10.69 -11.13 3.80
CA ALA A 110 10.62 -10.97 5.25
C ALA A 110 9.41 -10.12 5.68
N ILE A 111 9.10 -9.04 4.96
CA ILE A 111 7.88 -8.25 5.25
C ILE A 111 6.61 -9.06 5.02
N CYS A 112 6.57 -9.86 3.97
CA CYS A 112 5.40 -10.70 3.68
C CYS A 112 5.21 -11.81 4.71
N VAL A 113 6.29 -12.47 5.13
CA VAL A 113 6.26 -13.70 5.95
C VAL A 113 6.37 -13.40 7.44
N ASP A 114 7.29 -12.53 7.84
CA ASP A 114 7.56 -12.27 9.27
C ASP A 114 6.61 -11.22 9.83
N HIS A 115 6.09 -10.34 8.96
CA HIS A 115 5.18 -9.27 9.36
C HIS A 115 3.74 -9.48 8.88
N ASP A 116 3.44 -10.52 8.12
CA ASP A 116 2.11 -10.77 7.54
C ASP A 116 1.57 -9.58 6.72
N ILE A 117 2.45 -8.79 6.09
CA ILE A 117 2.07 -7.65 5.24
C ILE A 117 2.42 -7.98 3.78
N PRO A 118 1.43 -8.34 2.95
CA PRO A 118 1.66 -8.60 1.54
C PRO A 118 2.19 -7.38 0.80
N ILE A 119 3.14 -7.62 -0.11
CA ILE A 119 3.66 -6.61 -1.04
C ILE A 119 3.27 -7.00 -2.46
N TYR A 120 2.45 -6.17 -3.11
CA TYR A 120 1.98 -6.38 -4.47
C TYR A 120 2.73 -5.48 -5.44
N PHE A 121 3.48 -6.07 -6.36
CA PHE A 121 4.09 -5.36 -7.48
C PHE A 121 3.07 -5.20 -8.60
N CYS A 122 2.63 -3.97 -8.84
CA CYS A 122 1.52 -3.67 -9.72
C CYS A 122 1.96 -2.93 -10.99
N SER A 123 3.16 -3.22 -11.51
CA SER A 123 3.77 -2.66 -12.74
C SER A 123 3.93 -1.14 -12.76
N ASP A 124 2.82 -0.41 -12.78
CA ASP A 124 2.75 1.03 -12.97
C ASP A 124 1.67 1.64 -12.07
N ARG A 125 1.57 2.97 -12.12
CA ARG A 125 0.63 3.76 -11.33
C ARG A 125 -0.84 3.40 -11.61
N GLU A 126 -1.20 3.10 -12.86
CA GLU A 126 -2.58 2.81 -13.20
C GLU A 126 -3.01 1.46 -12.64
N ALA A 127 -2.20 0.42 -12.85
CA ALA A 127 -2.46 -0.91 -12.32
C ALA A 127 -2.44 -0.92 -10.78
N ALA A 128 -1.51 -0.21 -10.15
CA ALA A 128 -1.47 -0.01 -8.70
C ALA A 128 -2.75 0.67 -8.17
N ARG A 129 -3.22 1.73 -8.84
CA ARG A 129 -4.50 2.38 -8.50
C ARG A 129 -5.68 1.42 -8.61
N ARG A 130 -5.81 0.70 -9.72
CA ARG A 130 -6.91 -0.26 -9.93
C ARG A 130 -6.89 -1.38 -8.88
N PHE A 131 -5.70 -1.83 -8.50
CA PHE A 131 -5.52 -2.78 -7.41
C PHE A 131 -6.04 -2.19 -6.09
N THR A 132 -5.59 -0.99 -5.72
CA THR A 132 -6.01 -0.30 -4.48
C THR A 132 -7.53 -0.12 -4.43
N GLU A 133 -8.15 0.36 -5.51
CA GLU A 133 -9.62 0.48 -5.63
C GLU A 133 -10.31 -0.86 -5.35
N THR A 134 -9.86 -1.92 -6.02
CA THR A 134 -10.48 -3.24 -5.93
C THR A 134 -10.30 -3.84 -4.54
N TYR A 135 -9.12 -3.67 -3.93
CA TYR A 135 -8.79 -4.14 -2.60
C TYR A 135 -9.69 -3.50 -1.54
N LEU A 136 -9.78 -2.16 -1.54
CA LEU A 136 -10.63 -1.42 -0.60
C LEU A 136 -12.11 -1.76 -0.81
N LEU A 137 -12.59 -1.82 -2.05
CA LEU A 137 -13.98 -2.18 -2.34
C LEU A 137 -14.31 -3.62 -1.89
N ARG A 138 -13.39 -4.56 -2.04
CA ARG A 138 -13.58 -5.95 -1.59
C ARG A 138 -13.69 -6.02 -0.07
N PHE A 139 -12.85 -5.27 0.65
CA PHE A 139 -12.95 -5.15 2.11
C PHE A 139 -14.30 -4.55 2.52
N PHE A 140 -14.70 -3.43 1.93
CA PHE A 140 -15.98 -2.77 2.22
C PHE A 140 -17.16 -3.73 2.05
N LYS A 141 -17.21 -4.47 0.92
CA LYS A 141 -18.25 -5.46 0.67
C LYS A 141 -18.27 -6.60 1.70
N LYS A 142 -17.10 -7.04 2.18
CA LYS A 142 -16.99 -8.08 3.21
C LYS A 142 -17.61 -7.60 4.53
N VAL A 143 -17.28 -6.38 4.96
CA VAL A 143 -17.76 -5.85 6.24
C VAL A 143 -19.23 -5.41 6.22
N CYS A 144 -19.75 -4.93 5.08
CA CYS A 144 -21.18 -4.60 4.95
C CYS A 144 -22.10 -5.81 4.78
N ALA A 145 -21.54 -6.99 4.48
CA ALA A 145 -22.31 -8.24 4.36
C ALA A 145 -22.44 -9.00 5.69
N THR A 146 -21.83 -8.48 6.76
CA THR A 146 -21.88 -9.01 8.13
C THR A 146 -22.82 -8.15 8.96
#